data_AF-A0A9P1PWG4-F1
#
_entry.id   AF-A0A9P1PWG4-F1
#
_cell.length_a   1.000
_cell.length_b   1.000
_cell.length_c   1.000
_cell.angle_alpha   90.00
_cell.angle_beta   90.00
_cell.angle_gamma   90.00
#
_symmetry.space_group_name_H-M   'P 1'
#
loop_
_entity.id
_entity.type
_entity.pdbx_description
1 polymer ?
#
loop_
_entity_poly.entity_id
_entity_poly.type
_entity_poly.pdbx_seq_one_letter_code
_entity_poly.pdbx_strand_id
1 'polypeptide(L)'
;MSETHSTSISGSSTWTEEEIRQQPDSWIRALKNLANQRDAIDAFLAPLLQQSDLQIVLTGAGTSAFIGDIIAPWLSHHTGGNFVSVPTTDLVTNPVEYLSTDRPTLLISFARSGNSPESVAAVDLTNQLVKQCHHLVITCNEAGSLYQNAVKNDNALALLMPPETHDRGFAMTSSITTMMASCLSVFAPEVINQVSFQDVATRCQQIVSSQGDFRENVFGDLPFKRVVYLGSGGLQGVARESALKILELTAGKVAAFYDSSTGFRHGPKSLVNAETLVVVFVSSHSYTKQYDLDLLAELHRDQQAMRVVAISAVTSPEIEHGPHILLPASRHFIDVEQAFCFLMYAQIFALTESIKAGITPDTPSASGTVNRVVQGVVIHPWKG
;
A
#
# COMPACT_ATOMS: atom_id res chain seq x y z
N MET A 1 34.83 -34.09 12.00
CA MET A 1 34.36 -33.77 10.63
C MET A 1 33.76 -32.38 10.72
N SER A 2 34.41 -31.43 10.06
CA SER A 2 34.07 -30.01 10.07
C SER A 2 32.76 -29.79 9.30
N GLU A 3 31.76 -29.26 9.99
CA GLU A 3 30.54 -28.76 9.36
C GLU A 3 30.88 -27.54 8.51
N THR A 4 30.63 -27.67 7.22
CA THR A 4 30.73 -26.62 6.22
C THR A 4 29.66 -25.58 6.50
N HIS A 5 30.09 -24.41 7.00
CA HIS A 5 29.28 -23.20 6.95
C HIS A 5 28.99 -22.84 5.49
N SER A 6 27.74 -23.03 5.07
CA SER A 6 27.24 -22.43 3.83
C SER A 6 27.12 -20.93 4.07
N THR A 7 28.04 -20.16 3.48
CA THR A 7 27.99 -18.70 3.38
C THR A 7 26.69 -18.26 2.74
N SER A 8 25.81 -17.64 3.54
CA SER A 8 24.63 -16.91 3.05
C SER A 8 25.09 -15.68 2.28
N ILE A 9 24.57 -15.51 1.07
CA ILE A 9 24.60 -14.22 0.39
C ILE A 9 23.50 -13.37 1.03
N SER A 10 23.77 -12.68 2.14
CA SER A 10 22.84 -11.68 2.69
C SER A 10 23.59 -10.39 3.01
N GLY A 11 23.58 -9.49 2.02
CA GLY A 11 24.15 -8.15 2.13
C GLY A 11 23.17 -7.08 2.64
N SER A 12 21.98 -7.46 3.12
CA SER A 12 21.03 -6.50 3.73
C SER A 12 21.42 -6.16 5.16
N SER A 13 21.33 -4.87 5.51
CA SER A 13 21.73 -4.36 6.82
C SER A 13 20.60 -4.26 7.85
N THR A 14 19.34 -4.37 7.40
CA THR A 14 18.12 -4.22 8.20
C THR A 14 17.02 -5.18 7.72
N TRP A 15 16.06 -5.50 8.60
CA TRP A 15 14.87 -6.27 8.20
C TRP A 15 14.06 -5.51 7.16
N THR A 16 13.92 -4.19 7.33
CA THR A 16 13.20 -3.32 6.39
C THR A 16 13.79 -3.41 4.98
N GLU A 17 15.12 -3.45 4.85
CA GLU A 17 15.78 -3.64 3.56
C GLU A 17 15.48 -5.02 2.94
N GLU A 18 15.61 -6.09 3.72
CA GLU A 18 15.31 -7.46 3.27
C GLU A 18 13.86 -7.58 2.80
N GLU A 19 12.93 -7.01 3.57
CA GLU A 19 11.50 -7.00 3.29
C GLU A 19 11.16 -6.16 2.05
N ILE A 20 11.89 -5.06 1.78
CA ILE A 20 11.73 -4.34 0.51
C ILE A 20 12.19 -5.21 -0.66
N ARG A 21 13.35 -5.87 -0.54
CA ARG A 21 13.96 -6.65 -1.62
C ARG A 21 13.18 -7.91 -1.97
N GLN A 22 12.54 -8.56 -1.01
CA GLN A 22 11.78 -9.81 -1.24
C GLN A 22 10.43 -9.61 -1.94
N GLN A 23 9.98 -8.36 -2.12
CA GLN A 23 8.63 -8.04 -2.62
C GLN A 23 8.26 -8.71 -3.94
N PRO A 24 9.05 -8.61 -5.03
CA PRO A 24 8.72 -9.24 -6.31
C PRO A 24 8.45 -10.74 -6.20
N ASP A 25 9.31 -11.47 -5.47
CA ASP A 25 9.17 -12.91 -5.27
C ASP A 25 7.97 -13.25 -4.38
N SER A 26 7.73 -12.45 -3.34
CA SER A 26 6.59 -12.61 -2.42
C SER A 26 5.26 -12.48 -3.14
N TRP A 27 5.13 -11.53 -4.08
CA TRP A 27 3.92 -11.36 -4.88
C TRP A 27 3.63 -12.59 -5.73
N ILE A 28 4.62 -13.09 -6.47
CA ILE A 28 4.44 -14.26 -7.33
C ILE A 28 4.12 -15.50 -6.51
N ARG A 29 4.73 -15.68 -5.33
CA ARG A 29 4.38 -16.76 -4.40
C ARG A 29 2.94 -16.64 -3.90
N ALA A 30 2.49 -15.45 -3.52
CA ALA A 30 1.12 -15.22 -3.08
C ALA A 30 0.11 -15.53 -4.20
N LEU A 31 0.34 -15.02 -5.42
CA LEU A 31 -0.57 -15.23 -6.54
C LEU A 31 -0.60 -16.70 -7.01
N LYS A 32 0.51 -17.42 -6.92
CA LYS A 32 0.55 -18.88 -7.13
C LYS A 32 -0.31 -19.62 -6.09
N ASN A 33 -0.21 -19.24 -4.82
CA ASN A 33 -1.02 -19.84 -3.76
C ASN A 33 -2.52 -19.57 -4.00
N LEU A 34 -2.90 -18.35 -4.36
CA LEU A 34 -4.28 -17.99 -4.68
C LEU A 34 -4.81 -18.74 -5.91
N ALA A 35 -3.98 -18.93 -6.94
CA ALA A 35 -4.34 -19.74 -8.10
C ALA A 35 -4.65 -21.20 -7.71
N ASN A 36 -3.90 -21.78 -6.77
CA ASN A 36 -4.17 -23.12 -6.25
C ASN A 36 -5.44 -23.20 -5.38
N GLN A 37 -5.89 -22.07 -4.85
CA GLN A 37 -7.09 -21.96 -4.01
C GLN A 37 -8.31 -21.40 -4.78
N ARG A 38 -8.17 -21.20 -6.11
CA ARG A 38 -9.14 -20.45 -6.92
C ARG A 38 -10.56 -20.99 -6.81
N ASP A 39 -10.73 -22.31 -6.88
CA ASP A 39 -12.04 -22.96 -6.77
C ASP A 39 -12.74 -22.63 -5.43
N ALA A 40 -11.99 -22.63 -4.32
CA ALA A 40 -12.54 -22.31 -3.01
C ALA A 40 -12.90 -20.82 -2.88
N ILE A 41 -12.06 -19.93 -3.44
CA ILE A 41 -12.31 -18.49 -3.46
C ILE A 41 -13.56 -18.19 -4.31
N ASP A 42 -13.69 -18.81 -5.49
CA ASP A 42 -14.85 -18.65 -6.36
C ASP A 42 -16.13 -19.19 -5.73
N ALA A 43 -16.07 -20.35 -5.09
CA ALA A 43 -17.21 -20.91 -4.39
C ALA A 43 -17.72 -19.99 -3.27
N PHE A 44 -16.82 -19.31 -2.56
CA PHE A 44 -17.17 -18.34 -1.51
C PHE A 44 -17.73 -17.04 -2.09
N LEU A 45 -17.09 -16.47 -3.13
CA LEU A 45 -17.42 -15.14 -3.62
C LEU A 45 -18.57 -15.11 -4.63
N ALA A 46 -18.72 -16.12 -5.49
CA ALA A 46 -19.69 -16.08 -6.58
C ALA A 46 -21.15 -15.82 -6.12
N PRO A 47 -21.64 -16.44 -5.02
CA PRO A 47 -23.00 -16.16 -4.52
C PRO A 47 -23.16 -14.72 -3.97
N LEU A 48 -22.07 -14.13 -3.48
CA LEU A 48 -22.07 -12.75 -2.97
C LEU A 48 -22.08 -11.77 -4.13
N LEU A 49 -21.17 -11.93 -5.09
CA LEU A 49 -21.00 -11.02 -6.23
C LEU A 49 -22.20 -11.00 -7.20
N GLN A 50 -23.13 -11.96 -7.08
CA GLN A 50 -24.41 -11.94 -7.81
C GLN A 50 -25.46 -11.00 -7.18
N GLN A 51 -25.26 -10.55 -5.94
CA GLN A 51 -26.18 -9.64 -5.26
C GLN A 51 -25.94 -8.21 -5.74
N SER A 52 -26.94 -7.62 -6.41
CA SER A 52 -26.81 -6.30 -7.02
C SER A 52 -26.66 -5.15 -6.02
N ASP A 53 -27.07 -5.35 -4.77
CA ASP A 53 -26.99 -4.39 -3.69
C ASP A 53 -25.80 -4.61 -2.74
N LEU A 54 -24.97 -5.64 -2.99
CA LEU A 54 -23.78 -5.94 -2.18
C LEU A 54 -22.87 -4.72 -2.04
N GLN A 55 -22.48 -4.41 -0.82
CA GLN A 55 -21.38 -3.50 -0.52
C GLN A 55 -20.11 -4.30 -0.23
N ILE A 56 -19.01 -3.95 -0.88
CA ILE A 56 -17.71 -4.57 -0.62
C ILE A 56 -16.82 -3.51 0.04
N VAL A 57 -16.53 -3.70 1.32
CA VAL A 57 -15.78 -2.73 2.13
C VAL A 57 -14.34 -3.21 2.29
N LEU A 58 -13.39 -2.50 1.70
CA LEU A 58 -11.96 -2.70 1.95
C LEU A 58 -11.57 -1.95 3.22
N THR A 59 -11.09 -2.68 4.22
CA THR A 59 -10.79 -2.11 5.53
C THR A 59 -9.43 -2.55 6.07
N GLY A 60 -8.78 -1.65 6.81
CA GLY A 60 -7.52 -1.87 7.50
C GLY A 60 -7.18 -0.63 8.35
N ALA A 61 -6.10 -0.70 9.14
CA ALA A 61 -5.58 0.43 9.92
C ALA A 61 -4.23 0.91 9.36
N GLY A 62 -4.00 2.22 9.35
CA GLY A 62 -2.74 2.82 8.87
C GLY A 62 -2.43 2.38 7.43
N THR A 63 -1.21 1.92 7.18
CA THR A 63 -0.79 1.38 5.86
C THR A 63 -1.77 0.34 5.30
N SER A 64 -2.37 -0.54 6.13
CA SER A 64 -3.37 -1.50 5.64
C SER A 64 -4.63 -0.84 5.08
N ALA A 65 -5.03 0.34 5.59
CA ALA A 65 -6.18 1.08 5.06
C ALA A 65 -5.91 1.57 3.63
N PHE A 66 -4.67 1.98 3.35
CA PHE A 66 -4.30 2.59 2.08
C PHE A 66 -4.35 1.60 0.90
N ILE A 67 -4.38 0.29 1.16
CA ILE A 67 -4.69 -0.71 0.12
C ILE A 67 -6.03 -0.37 -0.52
N GLY A 68 -7.06 -0.12 0.29
CA GLY A 68 -8.39 0.24 -0.19
C GLY A 68 -8.40 1.57 -0.93
N ASP A 69 -7.72 2.60 -0.41
CA ASP A 69 -7.58 3.91 -1.06
C ASP A 69 -6.99 3.77 -2.48
N ILE A 70 -6.06 2.84 -2.68
CA ILE A 70 -5.39 2.62 -3.98
C ILE A 70 -6.30 1.87 -4.96
N ILE A 71 -6.95 0.78 -4.53
CA ILE A 71 -7.56 -0.18 -5.46
C ILE A 71 -9.09 -0.14 -5.53
N ALA A 72 -9.80 0.36 -4.51
CA ALA A 72 -11.26 0.31 -4.48
C ALA A 72 -11.94 1.07 -5.65
N PRO A 73 -11.48 2.27 -6.06
CA PRO A 73 -12.05 2.96 -7.21
C PRO A 73 -11.88 2.17 -8.53
N TRP A 74 -10.70 1.58 -8.73
CA TRP A 74 -10.41 0.79 -9.92
C TRP A 74 -11.21 -0.51 -9.92
N LEU A 75 -11.27 -1.24 -8.81
CA LEU A 75 -12.08 -2.45 -8.68
C LEU A 75 -13.57 -2.17 -8.93
N SER A 76 -14.10 -1.07 -8.40
CA SER A 76 -15.49 -0.66 -8.66
C SER A 76 -15.75 -0.43 -10.15
N HIS A 77 -14.88 0.34 -10.81
CA HIS A 77 -15.02 0.62 -12.24
C HIS A 77 -14.87 -0.65 -13.09
N HIS A 78 -13.88 -1.47 -12.77
CA HIS A 78 -13.49 -2.64 -13.55
C HIS A 78 -14.50 -3.78 -13.46
N THR A 79 -15.02 -4.04 -12.25
CA THR A 79 -15.96 -5.15 -11.99
C THR A 79 -17.43 -4.72 -12.07
N GLY A 80 -17.72 -3.42 -11.99
CA GLY A 80 -19.07 -2.89 -11.79
C GLY A 80 -19.61 -3.08 -10.37
N GLY A 81 -18.84 -3.67 -9.45
CA GLY A 81 -19.21 -3.86 -8.05
C GLY A 81 -19.08 -2.57 -7.22
N ASN A 82 -19.74 -2.54 -6.06
CA ASN A 82 -19.65 -1.40 -5.15
C ASN A 82 -18.52 -1.59 -4.12
N PHE A 83 -17.28 -1.36 -4.55
CA PHE A 83 -16.11 -1.38 -3.66
C PHE A 83 -15.88 0.01 -3.04
N VAL A 84 -15.82 0.06 -1.71
CA VAL A 84 -15.51 1.28 -0.96
C VAL A 84 -14.33 1.02 -0.03
N SER A 85 -13.51 2.04 0.23
CA SER A 85 -12.49 1.97 1.26
C SER A 85 -12.99 2.67 2.52
N VAL A 86 -13.01 1.95 3.63
CA VAL A 86 -13.35 2.50 4.95
C VAL A 86 -12.34 1.97 5.96
N PRO A 87 -11.47 2.81 6.55
CA PRO A 87 -10.50 2.38 7.55
C PRO A 87 -11.18 1.72 8.76
N THR A 88 -10.52 0.73 9.38
CA THR A 88 -11.05 0.10 10.61
C THR A 88 -11.16 1.11 11.74
N THR A 89 -10.28 2.12 11.76
CA THR A 89 -10.32 3.23 12.71
C THR A 89 -11.62 4.02 12.65
N ASP A 90 -12.24 4.08 11.46
CA ASP A 90 -13.47 4.84 11.22
C ASP A 90 -14.68 3.94 11.47
N LEU A 91 -14.63 2.68 11.02
CA LEU A 91 -15.64 1.67 11.34
C LEU A 91 -15.83 1.48 12.84
N VAL A 92 -14.75 1.48 13.62
CA VAL A 92 -14.82 1.27 15.07
C VAL A 92 -15.38 2.48 15.80
N THR A 93 -15.15 3.69 15.29
CA THR A 93 -15.57 4.92 15.96
C THR A 93 -16.96 5.40 15.54
N ASN A 94 -17.34 5.20 14.28
CA ASN A 94 -18.62 5.65 13.73
C ASN A 94 -19.30 4.55 12.89
N PRO A 95 -19.53 3.34 13.46
CA PRO A 95 -19.98 2.19 12.67
C PRO A 95 -21.29 2.41 11.91
N VAL A 96 -22.22 3.17 12.48
CA VAL A 96 -23.55 3.44 11.88
C VAL A 96 -23.50 4.36 10.66
N GLU A 97 -22.40 5.09 10.43
CA GLU A 97 -22.23 5.93 9.24
C GLU A 97 -21.80 5.12 8.01
N TYR A 98 -21.18 3.95 8.24
CA TYR A 98 -20.58 3.14 7.19
C TYR A 98 -21.27 1.79 6.97
N LEU A 99 -21.90 1.24 8.02
CA LEU A 99 -22.55 -0.06 8.00
C LEU A 99 -24.07 0.11 7.98
N SER A 100 -24.71 -0.40 6.92
CA SER A 100 -26.17 -0.43 6.80
C SER A 100 -26.71 -1.80 7.16
N THR A 101 -27.69 -1.85 8.07
CA THR A 101 -28.23 -3.11 8.62
C THR A 101 -28.81 -4.04 7.58
N ASP A 102 -29.51 -3.48 6.59
CA ASP A 102 -30.26 -4.25 5.58
C ASP A 102 -29.47 -4.44 4.27
N ARG A 103 -28.27 -3.88 4.16
CA ARG A 103 -27.44 -4.01 2.96
C ARG A 103 -26.47 -5.17 3.12
N PRO A 104 -26.51 -6.19 2.24
CA PRO A 104 -25.51 -7.25 2.26
C PRO A 104 -24.10 -6.67 2.16
N THR A 105 -23.19 -7.14 3.01
CA THR A 105 -21.84 -6.59 3.10
C THR A 105 -20.79 -7.69 3.07
N LEU A 106 -19.81 -7.55 2.19
CA LEU A 106 -18.55 -8.29 2.22
C LEU A 106 -17.48 -7.37 2.80
N LEU A 107 -16.98 -7.68 3.99
CA LEU A 107 -15.89 -6.95 4.62
C LEU A 107 -14.55 -7.62 4.26
N ILE A 108 -13.72 -6.92 3.49
CA ILE A 108 -12.36 -7.35 3.15
C ILE A 108 -11.40 -6.73 4.17
N SER A 109 -10.91 -7.54 5.11
CA SER A 109 -10.06 -7.09 6.22
C SER A 109 -8.58 -7.33 5.92
N PHE A 110 -7.80 -6.25 5.84
CA PHE A 110 -6.35 -6.26 5.67
C PHE A 110 -5.62 -6.06 6.99
N ALA A 111 -4.67 -6.93 7.32
CA ALA A 111 -3.79 -6.73 8.46
C ALA A 111 -2.48 -7.50 8.33
N ARG A 112 -1.34 -6.86 8.61
CA ARG A 112 -0.05 -7.58 8.72
C ARG A 112 -0.04 -8.56 9.90
N SER A 113 -0.38 -8.10 11.11
CA SER A 113 -0.29 -8.91 12.33
C SER A 113 -1.57 -9.69 12.64
N GLY A 114 -2.71 -9.29 12.08
CA GLY A 114 -4.03 -9.84 12.42
C GLY A 114 -4.50 -9.58 13.86
N ASN A 115 -3.78 -8.73 14.63
CA ASN A 115 -3.96 -8.54 16.07
C ASN A 115 -4.25 -7.09 16.48
N SER A 116 -4.45 -6.17 15.54
CA SER A 116 -4.92 -4.82 15.89
C SER A 116 -6.31 -4.94 16.54
N PRO A 117 -6.54 -4.32 17.72
CA PRO A 117 -7.85 -4.32 18.36
C PRO A 117 -8.94 -3.78 17.42
N GLU A 118 -8.63 -2.75 16.63
CA GLU A 118 -9.56 -2.17 15.66
C GLU A 118 -9.93 -3.15 14.55
N SER A 119 -8.97 -3.96 14.07
CA SER A 119 -9.25 -4.99 13.06
C SER A 119 -10.26 -6.02 13.54
N VAL A 120 -10.11 -6.52 14.77
CA VAL A 120 -11.05 -7.49 15.36
C VAL A 120 -12.40 -6.83 15.63
N ALA A 121 -12.38 -5.62 16.21
CA ALA A 121 -13.59 -4.88 16.53
C ALA A 121 -14.42 -4.52 15.28
N ALA A 122 -13.80 -4.20 14.14
CA ALA A 122 -14.52 -3.92 12.89
C ALA A 122 -15.30 -5.15 12.38
N VAL A 123 -14.72 -6.35 12.49
CA VAL A 123 -15.41 -7.61 12.18
C VAL A 123 -16.58 -7.82 13.14
N ASP A 124 -16.35 -7.64 14.45
CA ASP A 124 -17.38 -7.82 15.47
C ASP A 124 -18.56 -6.84 15.31
N LEU A 125 -18.27 -5.57 15.01
CA LEU A 125 -19.29 -4.54 14.75
C LEU A 125 -20.09 -4.86 13.49
N THR A 126 -19.43 -5.33 12.44
CA THR A 126 -20.11 -5.73 11.21
C THR A 126 -21.06 -6.91 11.46
N ASN A 127 -20.62 -7.91 12.23
CA ASN A 127 -21.48 -9.02 12.66
C ASN A 127 -22.67 -8.56 13.52
N GLN A 128 -22.47 -7.55 14.37
CA GLN A 128 -23.53 -7.01 15.23
C GLN A 128 -24.56 -6.17 14.46
N LEU A 129 -24.12 -5.42 13.45
CA LEU A 129 -24.93 -4.38 12.81
C LEU A 129 -25.54 -4.80 11.48
N VAL A 130 -24.91 -5.70 10.72
CA VAL A 130 -25.31 -6.07 9.37
C VAL A 130 -25.91 -7.48 9.35
N LYS A 131 -27.16 -7.61 8.92
CA LYS A 131 -27.90 -8.88 8.92
C LYS A 131 -27.26 -9.96 8.04
N GLN A 132 -26.74 -9.55 6.89
CA GLN A 132 -26.07 -10.43 5.93
C GLN A 132 -24.64 -9.95 5.70
N CYS A 133 -23.72 -10.42 6.53
CA CYS A 133 -22.30 -10.09 6.41
C CYS A 133 -21.44 -11.32 6.14
N HIS A 134 -20.42 -11.12 5.32
CA HIS A 134 -19.37 -12.08 5.01
C HIS A 134 -18.01 -11.41 5.14
N HIS A 135 -16.97 -12.21 5.42
CA HIS A 135 -15.64 -11.69 5.71
C HIS A 135 -14.59 -12.33 4.80
N LEU A 136 -13.82 -11.53 4.08
CA LEU A 136 -12.62 -11.98 3.40
C LEU A 136 -11.40 -11.40 4.12
N VAL A 137 -10.69 -12.23 4.88
CA VAL A 137 -9.50 -11.80 5.62
C VAL A 137 -8.27 -12.02 4.76
N ILE A 138 -7.51 -10.96 4.46
CA ILE A 138 -6.22 -11.02 3.76
C ILE A 138 -5.15 -10.58 4.75
N THR A 139 -4.34 -11.52 5.24
CA THR A 139 -3.45 -11.29 6.39
C THR A 139 -2.11 -12.02 6.25
N CYS A 140 -1.08 -11.52 6.91
CA CYS A 140 0.27 -12.10 6.88
C CYS A 140 0.56 -13.01 8.09
N ASN A 141 -0.33 -13.08 9.07
CA ASN A 141 -0.08 -13.82 10.32
C ASN A 141 -1.12 -14.93 10.55
N GLU A 142 -0.69 -16.19 10.40
CA GLU A 142 -1.51 -17.38 10.66
C GLU A 142 -1.99 -17.45 12.12
N ALA A 143 -1.15 -17.04 13.07
CA ALA A 143 -1.50 -17.02 14.49
C ALA A 143 -2.32 -15.79 14.89
N GLY A 144 -2.60 -14.87 13.96
CA GLY A 144 -3.33 -13.64 14.23
C GLY A 144 -4.81 -13.90 14.51
N SER A 145 -5.41 -13.10 15.40
CA SER A 145 -6.83 -13.23 15.77
C SER A 145 -7.76 -13.17 14.56
N LEU A 146 -7.51 -12.28 13.60
CA LEU A 146 -8.29 -12.22 12.36
C LEU A 146 -8.30 -13.55 11.59
N TYR A 147 -7.12 -14.15 11.37
CA TYR A 147 -7.02 -15.42 10.64
C TYR A 147 -7.73 -16.54 11.41
N GLN A 148 -7.42 -16.66 12.71
CA GLN A 148 -7.96 -17.70 13.59
C GLN A 148 -9.48 -17.60 13.75
N ASN A 149 -10.05 -16.38 13.72
CA ASN A 149 -11.49 -16.19 13.76
C ASN A 149 -12.11 -16.56 12.41
N ALA A 150 -11.54 -16.12 11.28
CA ALA A 150 -12.09 -16.41 9.96
C ALA A 150 -12.13 -17.92 9.66
N VAL A 151 -11.07 -18.69 9.99
CA VAL A 151 -11.07 -20.15 9.76
C VAL A 151 -12.07 -20.93 10.63
N LYS A 152 -12.68 -20.29 11.63
CA LYS A 152 -13.67 -20.91 12.55
C LYS A 152 -15.11 -20.51 12.24
N ASN A 153 -15.35 -19.65 11.25
CA ASN A 153 -16.68 -19.13 10.94
C ASN A 153 -17.04 -19.40 9.47
N ASP A 154 -18.24 -19.92 9.25
CA ASP A 154 -18.70 -20.33 7.91
C ASP A 154 -18.98 -19.14 6.96
N ASN A 155 -19.21 -17.94 7.51
CA ASN A 155 -19.38 -16.72 6.73
C ASN A 155 -18.05 -16.01 6.40
N ALA A 156 -16.91 -16.67 6.60
CA ALA A 156 -15.60 -16.09 6.41
C ALA A 156 -14.67 -16.96 5.55
N LEU A 157 -13.80 -16.30 4.79
CA LEU A 157 -12.68 -16.91 4.08
C LEU A 157 -11.39 -16.19 4.47
N ALA A 158 -10.36 -16.96 4.82
CA ALA A 158 -9.05 -16.43 5.18
C ALA A 158 -8.01 -16.75 4.10
N LEU A 159 -7.37 -15.70 3.57
CA LEU A 159 -6.27 -15.78 2.63
C LEU A 159 -4.97 -15.39 3.35
N LEU A 160 -4.14 -16.40 3.62
CA LEU A 160 -2.84 -16.20 4.25
C LEU A 160 -1.78 -15.82 3.21
N MET A 161 -1.09 -14.71 3.45
CA MET A 161 0.06 -14.28 2.64
C MET A 161 1.30 -15.12 2.98
N PRO A 162 2.33 -15.16 2.09
CA PRO A 162 3.57 -15.87 2.37
C PRO A 162 4.18 -15.45 3.72
N PRO A 163 4.73 -16.39 4.52
CA PRO A 163 5.20 -16.09 5.88
C PRO A 163 6.24 -14.97 5.97
N GLU A 164 7.08 -14.83 4.94
CA GLU A 164 8.08 -13.76 4.85
C GLU A 164 7.45 -12.36 4.83
N THR A 165 6.19 -12.24 4.43
CA THR A 165 5.47 -10.95 4.36
C THR A 165 4.89 -10.51 5.70
N HIS A 166 5.05 -11.29 6.76
CA HIS A 166 4.81 -10.81 8.12
C HIS A 166 5.97 -9.92 8.58
N ASP A 167 6.11 -8.76 7.93
CA ASP A 167 7.23 -7.82 8.10
C ASP A 167 7.58 -7.65 9.59
N ARG A 168 8.83 -7.95 9.91
CA ARG A 168 9.49 -7.75 11.20
C ARG A 168 9.85 -6.28 11.39
N GLY A 169 10.20 -5.59 10.31
CA GLY A 169 10.37 -4.14 10.30
C GLY A 169 9.17 -3.42 10.90
N PHE A 170 9.43 -2.25 11.50
CA PHE A 170 8.37 -1.39 12.01
C PHE A 170 7.38 -1.04 10.89
N ALA A 171 7.93 -0.49 9.79
CA ALA A 171 7.20 -0.09 8.61
C ALA A 171 6.75 -1.32 7.80
N MET A 172 5.48 -1.34 7.40
CA MET A 172 4.97 -2.29 6.43
C MET A 172 5.57 -2.02 5.05
N THR A 173 6.12 -3.05 4.39
CA THR A 173 6.66 -2.99 3.02
C THR A 173 6.08 -4.15 2.19
N SER A 174 6.58 -5.38 2.37
CA SER A 174 6.10 -6.54 1.62
C SER A 174 4.70 -6.99 2.02
N SER A 175 4.29 -6.70 3.26
CA SER A 175 2.93 -6.94 3.73
C SER A 175 1.89 -6.17 2.91
N ILE A 176 2.01 -4.84 2.79
CA ILE A 176 1.04 -4.02 2.04
C ILE A 176 0.97 -4.44 0.57
N THR A 177 2.11 -4.55 -0.10
CA THR A 177 2.12 -4.83 -1.53
C THR A 177 1.61 -6.23 -1.83
N THR A 178 1.94 -7.23 -1.00
CA THR A 178 1.44 -8.59 -1.22
C THR A 178 -0.06 -8.73 -0.95
N MET A 179 -0.58 -8.08 0.09
CA MET A 179 -2.03 -8.04 0.35
C MET A 179 -2.78 -7.30 -0.78
N MET A 180 -2.22 -6.21 -1.30
CA MET A 180 -2.78 -5.45 -2.42
C MET A 180 -2.83 -6.27 -3.70
N ALA A 181 -1.71 -6.92 -4.09
CA ALA A 181 -1.66 -7.80 -5.27
C ALA A 181 -2.65 -8.96 -5.14
N SER A 182 -2.76 -9.54 -3.94
CA SER A 182 -3.69 -10.62 -3.63
C SER A 182 -5.14 -10.18 -3.80
N CYS A 183 -5.53 -9.02 -3.27
CA CYS A 183 -6.89 -8.51 -3.44
C CYS A 183 -7.21 -8.23 -4.91
N LEU A 184 -6.29 -7.58 -5.64
CA LEU A 184 -6.46 -7.35 -7.08
C LEU A 184 -6.66 -8.67 -7.83
N SER A 185 -5.88 -9.71 -7.52
CA SER A 185 -6.00 -11.01 -8.19
C SER A 185 -7.25 -11.81 -7.82
N VAL A 186 -7.76 -11.61 -6.60
CA VAL A 186 -9.02 -12.23 -6.17
C VAL A 186 -10.20 -11.72 -7.00
N PHE A 187 -10.27 -10.40 -7.22
CA PHE A 187 -11.44 -9.72 -7.81
C PHE A 187 -11.30 -9.32 -9.28
N ALA A 188 -10.10 -9.36 -9.85
CA ALA A 188 -9.84 -9.11 -11.27
C ALA A 188 -8.83 -10.13 -11.86
N PRO A 189 -9.05 -11.45 -11.70
CA PRO A 189 -8.09 -12.48 -12.10
C PRO A 189 -7.77 -12.49 -13.61
N GLU A 190 -8.67 -11.99 -14.46
CA GLU A 190 -8.47 -11.86 -15.90
C GLU A 190 -7.45 -10.78 -16.27
N VAL A 191 -7.26 -9.77 -15.42
CA VAL A 191 -6.25 -8.71 -15.61
C VAL A 191 -5.01 -8.97 -14.74
N ILE A 192 -5.23 -9.30 -13.47
CA ILE A 192 -4.19 -9.45 -12.45
C ILE A 192 -4.14 -10.91 -11.97
N ASN A 193 -3.15 -11.66 -12.44
CA ASN A 193 -2.92 -13.05 -12.04
C ASN A 193 -1.42 -13.37 -12.02
N GLN A 194 -1.08 -14.57 -11.55
CA GLN A 194 0.32 -15.01 -11.45
C GLN A 194 1.13 -14.89 -12.76
N VAL A 195 0.48 -14.92 -13.93
CA VAL A 195 1.15 -14.78 -15.24
C VAL A 195 1.33 -13.32 -15.59
N SER A 196 0.24 -12.53 -15.64
CA SER A 196 0.31 -11.12 -16.04
C SER A 196 1.12 -10.28 -15.06
N PHE A 197 1.08 -10.63 -13.76
CA PHE A 197 1.79 -9.93 -12.70
C PHE A 197 3.30 -10.23 -12.67
N GLN A 198 3.76 -11.24 -13.42
CA GLN A 198 5.19 -11.51 -13.60
C GLN A 198 5.92 -10.30 -14.21
N ASP A 199 5.27 -9.55 -15.09
CA ASP A 199 5.85 -8.32 -15.65
C ASP A 199 6.03 -7.26 -14.56
N VAL A 200 5.06 -7.11 -13.65
CA VAL A 200 5.12 -6.15 -12.53
C VAL A 200 6.25 -6.52 -11.58
N ALA A 201 6.34 -7.80 -11.21
CA ALA A 201 7.43 -8.33 -10.38
C ALA A 201 8.79 -8.10 -11.06
N THR A 202 8.91 -8.39 -12.36
CA THR A 202 10.16 -8.19 -13.12
C THR A 202 10.58 -6.73 -13.16
N ARG A 203 9.64 -5.82 -13.42
CA ARG A 203 9.92 -4.37 -13.44
C ARG A 203 10.34 -3.87 -12.06
N CYS A 204 9.68 -4.31 -10.99
CA CYS A 204 10.04 -3.93 -9.62
C CYS A 204 11.37 -4.54 -9.18
N GLN A 205 11.68 -5.76 -9.63
CA GLN A 205 13.00 -6.37 -9.42
C GLN A 205 14.10 -5.56 -10.09
N GLN A 206 13.88 -5.07 -11.32
CA GLN A 206 14.82 -4.17 -12.00
C GLN A 206 15.00 -2.86 -11.24
N ILE A 207 13.90 -2.28 -10.71
CA ILE A 207 13.96 -1.08 -9.87
C ILE A 207 14.86 -1.35 -8.66
N VAL A 208 14.55 -2.37 -7.86
CA VAL A 208 15.33 -2.73 -6.66
C VAL A 208 16.81 -2.97 -6.99
N SER A 209 17.09 -3.75 -8.04
CA SER A 209 18.47 -4.03 -8.46
C SER A 209 19.22 -2.79 -8.93
N SER A 210 18.53 -1.83 -9.56
CA SER A 210 19.14 -0.57 -10.02
C SER A 210 19.58 0.36 -8.88
N GLN A 211 19.03 0.19 -7.68
CA GLN A 211 19.37 1.01 -6.51
C GLN A 211 20.56 0.44 -5.71
N GLY A 212 21.21 -0.63 -6.21
CA GLY A 212 22.41 -1.20 -5.60
C GLY A 212 22.22 -1.61 -4.14
N ASP A 213 23.08 -1.10 -3.27
CA ASP A 213 23.09 -1.35 -1.81
C ASP A 213 22.23 -0.36 -1.01
N PHE A 214 21.35 0.40 -1.68
CA PHE A 214 20.46 1.41 -1.08
C PHE A 214 21.20 2.50 -0.29
N ARG A 215 22.47 2.78 -0.62
CA ARG A 215 23.21 3.91 -0.01
C ARG A 215 22.97 5.23 -0.70
N GLU A 216 22.69 5.19 -2.00
CA GLU A 216 22.36 6.39 -2.77
C GLU A 216 20.88 6.72 -2.60
N ASN A 217 20.59 8.00 -2.39
CA ASN A 217 19.21 8.45 -2.28
C ASN A 217 18.60 8.61 -3.67
N VAL A 218 17.48 7.92 -3.88
CA VAL A 218 16.69 7.87 -5.12
C VAL A 218 16.41 9.25 -5.72
N PHE A 219 16.20 10.27 -4.88
CA PHE A 219 15.87 11.64 -5.29
C PHE A 219 17.03 12.64 -5.13
N GLY A 220 18.21 12.14 -4.79
CA GLY A 220 19.43 12.91 -4.54
C GLY A 220 19.69 13.15 -3.06
N ASP A 221 20.97 13.37 -2.72
CA ASP A 221 21.41 13.65 -1.35
C ASP A 221 21.28 15.15 -1.02
N LEU A 222 20.05 15.58 -0.74
CA LEU A 222 19.72 16.96 -0.38
C LEU A 222 19.02 17.01 0.99
N PRO A 223 19.21 18.08 1.78
CA PRO A 223 18.74 18.16 3.16
C PRO A 223 17.25 18.54 3.25
N PHE A 224 16.36 17.73 2.65
CA PHE A 224 14.93 17.97 2.64
C PHE A 224 14.36 18.05 4.07
N LYS A 225 13.51 19.05 4.33
CA LYS A 225 12.74 19.16 5.58
C LYS A 225 11.29 18.79 5.38
N ARG A 226 10.82 18.87 4.14
CA ARG A 226 9.45 18.54 3.73
C ARG A 226 9.49 17.65 2.49
N VAL A 227 8.60 16.67 2.45
CA VAL A 227 8.37 15.85 1.26
C VAL A 227 6.89 15.88 0.95
N VAL A 228 6.55 16.12 -0.31
CA VAL A 228 5.19 15.97 -0.84
C VAL A 228 5.21 14.87 -1.88
N TYR A 229 4.30 13.92 -1.77
CA TYR A 229 3.99 12.97 -2.84
C TYR A 229 2.65 13.34 -3.49
N LEU A 230 2.62 13.32 -4.83
CA LEU A 230 1.43 13.64 -5.61
C LEU A 230 1.09 12.49 -6.53
N GLY A 231 -0.18 12.09 -6.57
CA GLY A 231 -0.67 11.06 -7.47
C GLY A 231 -2.18 11.16 -7.68
N SER A 232 -2.64 11.05 -8.92
CA SER A 232 -4.06 11.19 -9.26
C SER A 232 -4.85 9.89 -9.08
N GLY A 233 -6.13 10.00 -8.70
CA GLY A 233 -7.00 8.84 -8.47
C GLY A 233 -6.45 7.91 -7.38
N GLY A 234 -6.42 6.59 -7.62
CA GLY A 234 -5.85 5.62 -6.68
C GLY A 234 -4.37 5.85 -6.36
N LEU A 235 -3.62 6.55 -7.23
CA LEU A 235 -2.22 6.92 -6.93
C LEU A 235 -2.11 7.93 -5.78
N GLN A 236 -3.19 8.61 -5.39
CA GLN A 236 -3.20 9.40 -4.16
C GLN A 236 -3.03 8.53 -2.91
N GLY A 237 -3.58 7.30 -2.92
CA GLY A 237 -3.34 6.31 -1.87
C GLY A 237 -1.88 5.85 -1.83
N VAL A 238 -1.23 5.76 -3.00
CA VAL A 238 0.22 5.49 -3.11
C VAL A 238 1.03 6.66 -2.52
N ALA A 239 0.64 7.90 -2.83
CA ALA A 239 1.25 9.11 -2.26
C ALA A 239 1.10 9.16 -0.74
N ARG A 240 -0.08 8.77 -0.22
CA ARG A 240 -0.36 8.68 1.22
C ARG A 240 0.53 7.68 1.93
N GLU A 241 0.66 6.47 1.38
CA GLU A 241 1.58 5.46 1.92
C GLU A 241 3.04 5.92 1.87
N SER A 242 3.45 6.53 0.75
CA SER A 242 4.81 7.06 0.56
C SER A 242 5.15 8.13 1.59
N ALA A 243 4.21 9.05 1.87
CA ALA A 243 4.36 10.06 2.91
C ALA A 243 4.44 9.43 4.30
N LEU A 244 3.61 8.43 4.60
CA LEU A 244 3.63 7.75 5.89
C LEU A 244 4.97 7.04 6.13
N LYS A 245 5.53 6.35 5.13
CA LYS A 245 6.85 5.70 5.25
C LYS A 245 7.95 6.69 5.63
N ILE A 246 7.94 7.90 5.06
CA ILE A 246 8.89 8.94 5.45
C ILE A 246 8.67 9.38 6.90
N LEU A 247 7.43 9.66 7.30
CA LEU A 247 7.13 10.07 8.68
C LEU A 247 7.55 9.01 9.69
N GLU A 248 7.21 7.74 9.44
CA GLU A 248 7.54 6.61 10.30
C GLU A 248 9.05 6.40 10.42
N LEU A 249 9.74 6.24 9.29
CA LEU A 249 11.14 5.86 9.27
C LEU A 249 12.08 7.02 9.65
N THR A 250 11.65 8.28 9.47
CA THR A 250 12.41 9.45 9.94
C THR A 250 12.04 9.90 11.35
N ALA A 251 11.17 9.17 12.04
CA ALA A 251 10.63 9.55 13.36
C ALA A 251 10.07 11.00 13.38
N GLY A 252 9.40 11.39 12.30
CA GLY A 252 8.80 12.71 12.12
C GLY A 252 9.80 13.86 11.89
N LYS A 253 11.10 13.60 11.75
CA LYS A 253 12.10 14.65 11.47
C LYS A 253 11.90 15.29 10.09
N VAL A 254 11.37 14.54 9.13
CA VAL A 254 10.98 15.04 7.81
C VAL A 254 9.46 15.06 7.77
N ALA A 255 8.88 16.25 7.60
CA ALA A 255 7.44 16.40 7.47
C ALA A 255 7.01 15.88 6.09
N ALA A 256 6.12 14.89 6.03
CA ALA A 256 5.62 14.36 4.77
C ALA A 256 4.14 14.64 4.57
N PHE A 257 3.77 14.95 3.34
CA PHE A 257 2.41 15.27 2.93
C PHE A 257 2.07 14.52 1.63
N TYR A 258 0.79 14.40 1.33
CA TYR A 258 0.29 13.78 0.12
C TYR A 258 -0.91 14.53 -0.43
N ASP A 259 -1.10 14.50 -1.75
CA ASP A 259 -2.32 14.98 -2.39
C ASP A 259 -2.48 14.35 -3.79
N SER A 260 -3.62 14.61 -4.43
CA SER A 260 -3.78 14.47 -5.87
C SER A 260 -3.14 15.66 -6.60
N SER A 261 -2.74 15.45 -7.85
CA SER A 261 -2.12 16.51 -8.65
C SER A 261 -3.03 17.74 -8.78
N THR A 262 -4.31 17.54 -9.07
CA THR A 262 -5.27 18.64 -9.21
C THR A 262 -5.65 19.25 -7.86
N GLY A 263 -5.89 18.41 -6.84
CA GLY A 263 -6.25 18.85 -5.49
C GLY A 263 -5.19 19.74 -4.85
N PHE A 264 -3.91 19.47 -5.12
CA PHE A 264 -2.79 20.21 -4.53
C PHE A 264 -2.87 21.73 -4.72
N ARG A 265 -3.46 22.19 -5.83
CA ARG A 265 -3.62 23.63 -6.12
C ARG A 265 -4.53 24.36 -5.13
N HIS A 266 -5.44 23.65 -4.47
CA HIS A 266 -6.54 24.24 -3.70
C HIS A 266 -6.16 24.51 -2.23
N GLY A 267 -4.96 25.04 -2.01
CA GLY A 267 -4.43 25.37 -0.69
C GLY A 267 -3.18 24.57 -0.29
N PRO A 268 -3.15 23.23 -0.42
CA PRO A 268 -2.02 22.40 0.02
C PRO A 268 -0.67 22.81 -0.57
N LYS A 269 -0.64 23.29 -1.82
CA LYS A 269 0.56 23.84 -2.47
C LYS A 269 1.28 24.93 -1.67
N SER A 270 0.59 25.64 -0.78
CA SER A 270 1.20 26.64 0.11
C SER A 270 2.28 26.09 1.06
N LEU A 271 2.38 24.77 1.23
CA LEU A 271 3.45 24.15 2.01
C LEU A 271 4.82 24.18 1.32
N VAL A 272 4.84 24.36 -0.01
CA VAL A 272 6.06 24.28 -0.82
C VAL A 272 6.99 25.46 -0.48
N ASN A 273 8.22 25.14 -0.12
CA ASN A 273 9.28 26.11 0.10
C ASN A 273 10.63 25.57 -0.39
N ALA A 274 11.69 26.35 -0.20
CA ALA A 274 13.05 26.00 -0.63
C ALA A 274 13.66 24.79 0.10
N GLU A 275 12.94 24.14 1.02
CA GLU A 275 13.33 22.92 1.75
C GLU A 275 12.44 21.71 1.40
N THR A 276 11.53 21.87 0.42
CA THR A 276 10.56 20.85 0.02
C THR A 276 11.04 20.04 -1.18
N LEU A 277 10.99 18.71 -1.06
CA LEU A 277 10.95 17.77 -2.19
C LEU A 277 9.50 17.56 -2.61
N VAL A 278 9.20 17.69 -3.90
CA VAL A 278 7.92 17.28 -4.50
C VAL A 278 8.17 16.10 -5.43
N VAL A 279 7.46 15.00 -5.22
CA VAL A 279 7.50 13.81 -6.09
C VAL A 279 6.14 13.60 -6.72
N VAL A 280 6.09 13.53 -8.06
CA VAL A 280 4.87 13.34 -8.83
C VAL A 280 4.87 11.94 -9.45
N PHE A 281 3.93 11.10 -9.03
CA PHE A 281 3.63 9.82 -9.65
C PHE A 281 2.73 10.05 -10.86
N VAL A 282 3.31 10.02 -12.05
CA VAL A 282 2.61 10.35 -13.29
C VAL A 282 1.77 9.15 -13.74
N SER A 283 0.46 9.34 -13.85
CA SER A 283 -0.48 8.31 -14.30
C SER A 283 -0.11 7.74 -15.68
N SER A 284 -0.38 6.45 -15.87
CA SER A 284 -0.28 5.76 -17.16
C SER A 284 -1.47 6.04 -18.07
N HIS A 285 -2.62 6.43 -17.50
CA HIS A 285 -3.84 6.67 -18.22
C HIS A 285 -3.72 7.96 -19.03
N SER A 286 -4.00 7.89 -20.35
CA SER A 286 -3.76 8.99 -21.29
C SER A 286 -4.50 10.29 -20.95
N TYR A 287 -5.71 10.19 -20.42
CA TYR A 287 -6.49 11.34 -19.95
C TYR A 287 -5.94 11.93 -18.64
N THR A 288 -5.90 11.13 -17.56
CA THR A 288 -5.41 11.54 -16.24
C THR A 288 -4.01 12.15 -16.27
N LYS A 289 -3.10 11.54 -17.04
CA LYS A 289 -1.72 12.01 -17.19
C LYS A 289 -1.62 13.48 -17.61
N GLN A 290 -2.54 14.00 -18.43
CA GLN A 290 -2.50 15.40 -18.86
C GLN A 290 -2.54 16.35 -17.66
N TYR A 291 -3.37 16.05 -16.66
CA TYR A 291 -3.49 16.85 -15.43
C TYR A 291 -2.24 16.75 -14.54
N ASP A 292 -1.60 15.58 -14.49
CA ASP A 292 -0.34 15.39 -13.76
C ASP A 292 0.78 16.22 -14.42
N LEU A 293 0.87 16.20 -15.75
CA LEU A 293 1.88 16.95 -16.51
C LEU A 293 1.66 18.46 -16.41
N ASP A 294 0.41 18.94 -16.45
CA ASP A 294 0.09 20.35 -16.27
C ASP A 294 0.54 20.87 -14.91
N LEU A 295 0.34 20.09 -13.83
CA LEU A 295 0.84 20.45 -12.51
C LEU A 295 2.36 20.38 -12.45
N LEU A 296 2.98 19.34 -13.00
CA LEU A 296 4.43 19.21 -13.03
C LEU A 296 5.09 20.42 -13.70
N ALA A 297 4.56 20.84 -14.85
CA ALA A 297 5.01 22.03 -15.56
C ALA A 297 4.84 23.31 -14.72
N GLU A 298 3.74 23.41 -13.96
CA GLU A 298 3.51 24.53 -13.05
C GLU A 298 4.53 24.57 -11.90
N LEU A 299 4.78 23.42 -11.24
CA LEU A 299 5.75 23.31 -10.15
C LEU A 299 7.18 23.65 -10.61
N HIS A 300 7.54 23.25 -11.84
CA HIS A 300 8.81 23.64 -12.45
C HIS A 300 8.89 25.14 -12.72
N ARG A 301 7.82 25.77 -13.23
CA ARG A 301 7.78 27.21 -13.48
C ARG A 301 7.87 28.04 -12.21
N ASP A 302 7.30 27.58 -11.11
CA ASP A 302 7.29 28.33 -9.85
C ASP A 302 8.67 28.43 -9.20
N GLN A 303 9.53 27.42 -9.41
CA GLN A 303 10.90 27.36 -8.87
C GLN A 303 10.99 27.59 -7.35
N GLN A 304 9.96 27.18 -6.60
CA GLN A 304 9.91 27.35 -5.14
C GLN A 304 10.43 26.15 -4.36
N ALA A 305 10.18 24.93 -4.87
CA ALA A 305 10.62 23.71 -4.23
C ALA A 305 12.14 23.54 -4.33
N MET A 306 12.76 22.90 -3.33
CA MET A 306 14.17 22.49 -3.42
C MET A 306 14.38 21.56 -4.62
N ARG A 307 13.43 20.65 -4.85
CA ARG A 307 13.44 19.72 -5.98
C ARG A 307 12.02 19.28 -6.32
N VAL A 308 11.75 19.15 -7.61
CA VAL A 308 10.55 18.50 -8.14
C VAL A 308 11.03 17.30 -8.95
N VAL A 309 10.47 16.12 -8.69
CA VAL A 309 10.81 14.86 -9.38
C VAL A 309 9.56 14.24 -9.94
N ALA A 310 9.55 13.95 -11.24
CA ALA A 310 8.53 13.10 -11.84
C ALA A 310 8.99 11.63 -11.87
N ILE A 311 8.11 10.69 -11.56
CA ILE A 311 8.32 9.27 -11.86
C ILE A 311 7.28 8.85 -12.90
N SER A 312 7.73 8.34 -14.04
CA SER A 312 6.83 7.99 -15.15
C SER A 312 7.31 6.78 -15.95
N ALA A 313 6.36 6.09 -16.59
CA ALA A 313 6.66 5.01 -17.53
C ALA A 313 7.03 5.51 -18.94
N VAL A 314 6.75 6.78 -19.27
CA VAL A 314 6.97 7.36 -20.59
C VAL A 314 7.62 8.73 -20.46
N THR A 315 8.26 9.18 -21.54
CA THR A 315 8.78 10.54 -21.63
C THR A 315 7.74 11.54 -22.16
N SER A 316 7.92 12.81 -21.79
CA SER A 316 7.24 13.99 -22.35
C SER A 316 8.10 15.24 -22.10
N PRO A 317 7.91 16.33 -22.87
CA PRO A 317 8.67 17.57 -22.64
C PRO A 317 8.58 18.10 -21.20
N GLU A 318 7.42 17.95 -20.55
CA GLU A 318 7.19 18.39 -19.17
C GLU A 318 8.00 17.56 -18.16
N ILE A 319 8.18 16.27 -18.43
CA ILE A 319 8.99 15.34 -17.62
C ILE A 319 10.48 15.64 -17.83
N GLU A 320 10.93 15.75 -19.08
CA GLU A 320 12.34 15.98 -19.43
C GLU A 320 12.85 17.37 -19.02
N HIS A 321 11.95 18.31 -18.72
CA HIS A 321 12.29 19.66 -18.27
C HIS A 321 13.03 19.69 -16.91
N GLY A 322 12.81 18.70 -16.05
CA GLY A 322 13.36 18.66 -14.70
C GLY A 322 13.89 17.29 -14.28
N PRO A 323 14.35 17.14 -13.03
CA PRO A 323 14.69 15.84 -12.47
C PRO A 323 13.55 14.84 -12.63
N HIS A 324 13.84 13.64 -13.12
CA HIS A 324 12.83 12.62 -13.32
C HIS A 324 13.43 11.22 -13.26
N ILE A 325 12.56 10.23 -13.05
CA ILE A 325 12.87 8.81 -13.10
C ILE A 325 11.96 8.17 -14.14
N LEU A 326 12.57 7.60 -15.18
CA LEU A 326 11.86 6.71 -16.09
C LEU A 326 11.86 5.30 -15.51
N LEU A 327 10.66 4.75 -15.32
CA LEU A 327 10.50 3.36 -14.89
C LEU A 327 11.12 2.43 -15.96
N PRO A 328 11.76 1.31 -15.56
CA PRO A 328 12.35 0.35 -16.50
C PRO A 328 11.37 -0.10 -17.61
N ALA A 329 11.88 -0.46 -18.79
CA ALA A 329 11.02 -0.83 -19.91
C ALA A 329 10.13 -2.05 -19.58
N SER A 330 8.85 -1.97 -19.99
CA SER A 330 7.83 -3.01 -19.77
C SER A 330 6.70 -2.85 -20.81
N ARG A 331 5.75 -3.80 -20.83
CA ARG A 331 4.43 -3.55 -21.45
C ARG A 331 3.74 -2.36 -20.79
N HIS A 332 2.64 -1.91 -21.40
CA HIS A 332 1.79 -0.92 -20.76
C HIS A 332 1.20 -1.48 -19.44
N PHE A 333 1.33 -0.70 -18.38
CA PHE A 333 0.77 -0.97 -17.05
C PHE A 333 -0.33 0.02 -16.76
N ILE A 334 -1.45 -0.46 -16.25
CA ILE A 334 -2.50 0.40 -15.67
C ILE A 334 -2.02 0.97 -14.32
N ASP A 335 -2.67 2.01 -13.82
CA ASP A 335 -2.20 2.73 -12.61
C ASP A 335 -2.08 1.82 -11.37
N VAL A 336 -2.98 0.85 -11.19
CA VAL A 336 -2.89 -0.12 -10.08
C VAL A 336 -1.66 -1.04 -10.19
N GLU A 337 -1.15 -1.30 -11.39
CA GLU A 337 0.12 -2.03 -11.60
C GLU A 337 1.33 -1.09 -11.41
N GLN A 338 1.21 0.19 -11.81
CA GLN A 338 2.26 1.19 -11.59
C GLN A 338 2.44 1.56 -10.11
N ALA A 339 1.39 1.45 -9.30
CA ALA A 339 1.44 1.65 -7.85
C ALA A 339 2.58 0.85 -7.20
N PHE A 340 2.78 -0.41 -7.61
CA PHE A 340 3.87 -1.25 -7.13
C PHE A 340 5.25 -0.67 -7.45
N CYS A 341 5.42 -0.13 -8.66
CA CYS A 341 6.67 0.48 -9.09
C CYS A 341 6.99 1.75 -8.28
N PHE A 342 6.00 2.61 -8.07
CA PHE A 342 6.14 3.85 -7.30
C PHE A 342 6.45 3.57 -5.82
N LEU A 343 5.79 2.58 -5.23
CA LEU A 343 6.04 2.15 -3.86
C LEU A 343 7.49 1.68 -3.65
N MET A 344 8.13 1.04 -4.64
CA MET A 344 9.55 0.65 -4.52
C MET A 344 10.44 1.88 -4.29
N TYR A 345 10.29 2.91 -5.10
CA TYR A 345 11.09 4.13 -4.96
C TYR A 345 10.80 4.86 -3.65
N ALA A 346 9.53 4.95 -3.24
CA ALA A 346 9.16 5.59 -1.98
C ALA A 346 9.70 4.86 -0.75
N GLN A 347 9.61 3.53 -0.72
CA GLN A 347 10.12 2.71 0.37
C GLN A 347 11.65 2.78 0.47
N ILE A 348 12.36 2.67 -0.67
CA ILE A 348 13.82 2.78 -0.71
C ILE A 348 14.24 4.17 -0.23
N PHE A 349 13.59 5.23 -0.71
CA PHE A 349 13.86 6.60 -0.26
C PHE A 349 13.67 6.76 1.25
N ALA A 350 12.55 6.29 1.81
CA ALA A 350 12.28 6.38 3.24
C ALA A 350 13.28 5.60 4.11
N LEU A 351 13.70 4.41 3.65
CA LEU A 351 14.76 3.64 4.27
C LEU A 351 16.10 4.41 4.24
N THR A 352 16.48 4.96 3.08
CA THR A 352 17.74 5.72 2.95
C THR A 352 17.75 6.96 3.84
N GLU A 353 16.62 7.68 3.97
CA GLU A 353 16.51 8.85 4.83
C GLU A 353 16.59 8.50 6.31
N SER A 354 16.02 7.37 6.74
CA SER A 354 16.20 6.86 8.11
C SER A 354 17.67 6.60 8.41
N ILE A 355 18.37 5.86 7.53
CA ILE A 355 19.78 5.51 7.71
C ILE A 355 20.63 6.77 7.77
N LYS A 356 20.42 7.73 6.87
CA LYS A 356 21.12 9.02 6.85
C LYS A 356 20.87 9.86 8.09
N ALA A 357 19.66 9.83 8.62
CA ALA A 357 19.30 10.52 9.86
C ALA A 357 19.86 9.82 11.13
N GLY A 358 20.62 8.73 10.98
CA GLY A 358 21.15 7.92 12.07
C GLY A 358 20.07 7.18 12.86
N ILE A 359 18.91 6.94 12.24
CA ILE A 359 17.76 6.24 12.84
C ILE A 359 17.80 4.77 12.43
N THR A 360 17.54 3.87 13.37
CA THR A 360 17.40 2.43 13.11
C THR A 360 16.05 2.16 12.42
N PRO A 361 16.02 1.82 11.11
CA PRO A 361 14.76 1.74 10.35
C PRO A 361 13.80 0.66 10.88
N ASP A 362 14.33 -0.42 11.46
CA ASP A 362 13.52 -1.52 12.01
C ASP A 362 12.81 -1.14 13.32
N THR A 363 13.31 -0.11 14.03
CA THR A 363 12.77 0.39 15.31
C THR A 363 12.90 1.92 15.41
N PRO A 364 12.25 2.69 14.50
CA PRO A 364 12.54 4.10 14.31
C PRO A 364 11.99 4.99 15.44
N SER A 365 10.98 4.51 16.18
CA SER A 365 10.42 5.20 17.34
C SER A 365 11.20 4.84 18.63
N ALA A 366 12.38 5.44 18.81
CA ALA A 366 13.21 5.23 20.01
C ALA A 366 12.50 5.57 21.33
N SER A 367 11.50 6.47 21.31
CA SER A 367 10.66 6.83 22.45
C SER A 367 9.60 5.77 22.81
N GLY A 368 9.32 4.80 21.93
CA GLY A 368 8.22 3.84 22.07
C GLY A 368 6.81 4.42 21.92
N THR A 369 6.68 5.70 21.49
CA THR A 369 5.37 6.36 21.33
C THR A 369 4.57 5.85 20.13
N VAL A 370 5.23 5.27 19.13
CA VAL A 370 4.60 4.54 18.02
C VAL A 370 5.15 3.13 17.99
N ASN A 371 4.30 2.14 17.78
CA ASN A 371 4.64 0.72 17.90
C ASN A 371 4.29 -0.05 16.64
N ARG A 372 5.10 -1.07 16.31
CA ARG A 372 4.87 -1.98 15.18
C ARG A 372 3.47 -2.59 15.23
N VAL A 373 3.09 -3.15 16.37
CA VAL A 373 1.69 -3.48 16.66
C VAL A 373 1.15 -2.38 17.56
N VAL A 374 0.03 -1.78 17.17
CA VAL A 374 -0.60 -0.68 17.93
C VAL A 374 -0.81 -1.10 19.39
N GLN A 375 -0.57 -0.17 20.31
CA GLN A 375 -0.74 -0.35 21.75
C GLN A 375 -1.62 0.78 22.30
N GLY A 376 -2.33 0.51 23.40
CA GLY A 376 -3.12 1.53 24.11
C GLY A 376 -4.51 1.81 23.53
N VAL A 377 -4.93 1.10 22.47
CA VAL A 377 -6.29 1.20 21.93
C VAL A 377 -7.25 0.44 22.84
N VAL A 378 -8.26 1.14 23.34
CA VAL A 378 -9.36 0.57 24.13
C VAL A 378 -10.60 0.46 23.23
N ILE A 379 -11.09 -0.76 23.03
CA ILE A 379 -12.34 -0.99 22.29
C ILE A 379 -13.51 -0.88 23.28
N HIS A 380 -14.39 0.08 23.03
CA HIS A 380 -15.62 0.25 23.79
C HIS A 380 -16.75 -0.57 23.16
N PRO A 381 -17.56 -1.30 23.96
CA PRO A 381 -18.63 -2.12 23.42
C PRO A 381 -19.76 -1.26 22.84
N TRP A 382 -20.23 -1.63 21.64
CA TRP A 382 -21.45 -1.08 21.06
C TRP A 382 -22.69 -1.61 21.80
N LYS A 383 -23.69 -0.75 22.04
CA LYS A 383 -24.90 -1.10 22.82
C LYS A 383 -26.23 -0.87 22.11
N GLY A 384 -26.22 -0.45 20.84
CA GLY A 384 -27.43 -0.11 20.09
C GLY A 384 -27.61 1.38 19.90
#